data_AF-A0ABD6AHS0-F1
#
_entry.id   AF-A0ABD6AHS0-F1
#
_cell.length_a   1.000
_cell.length_b   1.000
_cell.length_c   1.000
_cell.angle_alpha   90.00
_cell.angle_beta   90.00
_cell.angle_gamma   90.00
#
_symmetry.space_group_name_H-M   'P 1'
#
loop_
_entity.id
_entity.type
_entity.pdbx_description
1 polymer ?
#
loop_
_entity_poly.entity_id
_entity_poly.type
_entity_poly.pdbx_seq_one_letter_code
_entity_poly.pdbx_strand_id
1 'polypeptide(L)'
;MFESLLNKEERGQVGIGTLIVFIAMVLVAAIAAGVLINTAGFLQTQAEATGQESTEQVSNNLKVESVVSEVESGPQINAIAIDVSLAPGSDPIDITSATLEWIGSGDSKTFSITAADPSQDSSSLDPVIVDNQKTELTSTGETARIYILSGTQSKALDLGTNAGSGAGTGSGVSDFPLTGGAEADITITSPSGGQTTATVRVPDVLVSGEGVRL
;
A
#
# COMPACT_ATOMS: atom_id res chain seq x y z
N MET A 1 71.50 -40.70 -46.82
CA MET A 1 71.08 -39.49 -47.56
C MET A 1 69.56 -39.41 -47.40
N PHE A 2 69.06 -38.31 -46.86
CA PHE A 2 67.71 -38.18 -46.30
C PHE A 2 66.61 -38.20 -47.36
N GLU A 3 65.66 -39.12 -47.23
CA GLU A 3 64.38 -39.11 -47.95
C GLU A 3 63.48 -38.00 -47.38
N SER A 4 63.09 -37.08 -48.24
CA SER A 4 62.09 -36.06 -47.94
C SER A 4 60.69 -36.68 -48.03
N LEU A 5 60.23 -37.33 -46.96
CA LEU A 5 58.82 -37.61 -46.75
C LEU A 5 58.09 -36.29 -46.41
N LEU A 6 57.76 -35.51 -47.43
CA LEU A 6 56.82 -34.41 -47.30
C LEU A 6 55.42 -35.01 -47.06
N ASN A 7 55.11 -35.26 -45.79
CA ASN A 7 53.86 -35.84 -45.31
C ASN A 7 52.68 -34.86 -45.51
N LYS A 8 52.19 -34.77 -46.76
CA LYS A 8 51.06 -33.91 -47.17
C LYS A 8 49.75 -34.34 -46.50
N GLU A 9 49.57 -35.64 -46.27
CA GLU A 9 48.39 -36.21 -45.61
C GLU A 9 48.33 -35.77 -44.14
N GLU A 10 49.46 -35.77 -43.43
CA GLU A 10 49.56 -35.30 -42.05
C GLU A 10 49.26 -33.79 -41.92
N ARG A 11 49.67 -32.97 -42.90
CA ARG A 11 49.28 -31.54 -42.95
C ARG A 11 47.80 -31.32 -43.25
N GLY A 12 47.20 -32.12 -44.13
CA GLY A 12 45.76 -32.10 -44.41
C GLY A 12 44.93 -32.51 -43.20
N GLN A 13 45.39 -33.51 -42.45
CA GLN A 13 44.76 -33.96 -41.21
C GLN A 13 44.79 -32.89 -40.11
N VAL A 14 45.92 -32.17 -39.95
CA VAL A 14 45.99 -31.04 -39.01
C VAL A 14 45.05 -29.91 -39.42
N GLY A 15 44.94 -29.59 -40.71
CA GLY A 15 44.01 -28.57 -41.21
C GLY A 15 42.53 -28.91 -41.02
N ILE A 16 42.16 -30.20 -41.13
CA ILE A 16 40.81 -30.66 -40.80
C ILE A 16 40.57 -30.53 -39.29
N GLY A 17 41.57 -30.86 -38.46
CA GLY A 17 41.49 -30.70 -37.00
C GLY A 17 41.26 -29.24 -36.58
N THR A 18 41.95 -28.28 -37.21
CA THR A 18 41.76 -26.86 -36.89
C THR A 18 40.40 -26.33 -37.32
N LEU A 19 39.86 -26.77 -38.46
CA LEU A 19 38.49 -26.42 -38.89
C LEU A 19 37.43 -26.95 -37.94
N ILE A 20 37.59 -28.17 -37.43
CA ILE A 20 36.65 -28.76 -36.46
C ILE A 20 36.64 -27.94 -35.16
N VAL A 21 37.81 -27.60 -34.63
CA VAL A 21 37.92 -26.78 -33.40
C VAL A 21 37.35 -25.38 -33.62
N PHE A 22 37.59 -24.79 -34.80
CA PHE A 22 37.04 -23.48 -35.13
C PHE A 22 35.52 -23.47 -35.11
N ILE A 23 34.88 -24.45 -35.77
CA ILE A 23 33.42 -24.57 -35.78
C ILE A 23 32.89 -24.82 -34.36
N ALA A 24 33.53 -25.72 -33.60
CA ALA A 24 33.13 -26.00 -32.22
C ALA A 24 33.19 -24.74 -31.34
N MET A 25 34.27 -23.94 -31.45
CA MET A 25 34.42 -22.70 -30.69
C MET A 25 33.33 -21.68 -31.05
N VAL A 26 33.00 -21.55 -32.34
CA VAL A 26 31.93 -20.65 -32.80
C VAL A 26 30.57 -21.07 -32.25
N LEU A 27 30.27 -22.37 -32.23
CA LEU A 27 29.01 -22.88 -31.66
C LEU A 27 28.91 -22.63 -30.15
N VAL A 28 29.98 -22.89 -29.40
CA VAL A 28 30.03 -22.59 -27.96
C VAL A 28 29.86 -21.09 -27.70
N ALA A 29 30.54 -20.24 -28.47
CA ALA A 29 30.41 -18.80 -28.36
C ALA A 29 28.98 -18.32 -28.66
N ALA A 30 28.31 -18.90 -29.66
CA ALA A 30 26.93 -18.57 -29.99
C ALA A 30 25.95 -18.94 -28.86
N ILE A 31 26.10 -20.13 -28.25
CA ILE A 31 25.28 -20.55 -27.11
C ILE A 31 25.53 -19.64 -25.91
N ALA A 32 26.80 -19.36 -25.60
CA ALA A 32 27.18 -18.46 -24.50
C ALA A 32 26.61 -17.05 -24.69
N ALA A 33 26.68 -16.49 -25.91
CA ALA A 33 26.08 -15.21 -26.24
C ALA A 33 24.54 -15.22 -26.05
N GLY A 34 23.88 -16.31 -26.46
CA GLY A 34 22.44 -16.48 -26.25
C GLY A 34 22.05 -16.46 -24.76
N VAL A 35 22.82 -17.14 -23.91
CA VAL A 35 22.62 -17.09 -22.45
C VAL A 35 22.84 -15.68 -21.90
N LEU A 36 23.93 -15.01 -22.29
CA LEU A 36 24.23 -13.65 -21.83
C LEU A 36 23.14 -12.65 -22.21
N ILE A 37 22.61 -12.73 -23.43
CA ILE A 37 21.51 -11.86 -23.88
C ILE A 37 20.23 -12.15 -23.08
N ASN A 38 19.90 -13.41 -22.86
CA ASN A 38 18.70 -13.78 -22.11
C ASN A 38 18.78 -13.32 -20.65
N THR A 39 19.94 -13.50 -20.00
CA THR A 39 20.18 -12.99 -18.65
C THR A 39 20.12 -11.47 -18.61
N ALA A 40 20.73 -10.77 -19.58
CA ALA A 40 20.66 -9.32 -19.66
C ALA A 40 19.22 -8.82 -19.83
N GLY A 41 18.42 -9.47 -20.69
CA GLY A 41 17.02 -9.13 -20.88
C GLY A 41 16.18 -9.34 -19.62
N PHE A 42 16.35 -10.47 -18.94
CA PHE A 42 15.68 -10.74 -17.66
C PHE A 42 16.03 -9.69 -16.60
N LEU A 43 17.31 -9.37 -16.44
CA LEU A 43 17.77 -8.36 -15.49
C LEU A 43 17.27 -6.97 -15.85
N GLN A 44 17.15 -6.64 -17.14
CA GLN A 44 16.59 -5.37 -17.59
C GLN A 44 15.11 -5.26 -17.21
N THR A 45 14.28 -6.24 -17.54
CA THR A 45 12.85 -6.23 -17.16
C THR A 45 12.68 -6.14 -15.64
N GLN A 46 13.50 -6.88 -14.88
CA GLN A 46 13.49 -6.80 -13.42
C GLN A 46 13.90 -5.41 -12.92
N ALA A 47 14.93 -4.80 -13.50
CA ALA A 47 15.40 -3.47 -13.12
C ALA A 47 14.37 -2.38 -13.46
N GLU A 48 13.69 -2.49 -14.60
CA GLU A 48 12.61 -1.58 -15.00
C GLU A 48 11.42 -1.70 -14.06
N ALA A 49 10.97 -2.92 -13.75
CA ALA A 49 9.87 -3.17 -12.81
C ALA A 49 10.21 -2.64 -11.40
N THR A 50 11.41 -2.94 -10.90
CA THR A 50 11.87 -2.44 -9.58
C THR A 50 11.98 -0.91 -9.57
N GLY A 51 12.40 -0.30 -10.68
CA GLY A 51 12.48 1.14 -10.83
C GLY A 51 11.10 1.81 -10.84
N GLN A 52 10.12 1.21 -11.50
CA GLN A 52 8.73 1.66 -11.48
C GLN A 52 8.14 1.55 -10.07
N GLU A 53 8.21 0.37 -9.44
CA GLU A 53 7.72 0.14 -8.08
C GLU A 53 8.37 1.08 -7.05
N SER A 54 9.69 1.30 -7.15
CA SER A 54 10.39 2.25 -6.26
C SER A 54 9.96 3.69 -6.48
N THR A 55 9.67 4.06 -7.74
CA THR A 55 9.18 5.41 -8.07
C THR A 55 7.77 5.58 -7.52
N GLU A 56 6.89 4.63 -7.76
CA GLU A 56 5.52 4.62 -7.25
C GLU A 56 5.48 4.64 -5.72
N GLN A 57 6.35 3.91 -5.04
CA GLN A 57 6.41 3.90 -3.58
C GLN A 57 6.75 5.28 -2.98
N VAL A 58 7.58 6.08 -3.67
CA VAL A 58 7.97 7.42 -3.19
C VAL A 58 7.10 8.54 -3.75
N SER A 59 6.47 8.36 -4.91
CA SER A 59 5.59 9.36 -5.52
C SER A 59 4.15 9.22 -5.05
N ASN A 60 3.64 8.00 -4.92
CA ASN A 60 2.23 7.72 -4.65
C ASN A 60 1.99 7.67 -3.14
N ASN A 61 1.88 8.88 -2.58
CA ASN A 61 1.58 9.09 -1.18
C ASN A 61 0.20 9.71 -1.03
N LEU A 62 -0.44 9.40 0.09
CA LEU A 62 -1.63 10.11 0.52
C LEU A 62 -1.20 11.31 1.37
N LYS A 63 -2.09 12.27 1.50
CA LYS A 63 -1.94 13.39 2.41
C LYS A 63 -3.20 13.46 3.26
N VAL A 64 -3.02 13.56 4.57
CA VAL A 64 -4.14 13.80 5.49
C VAL A 64 -4.41 15.31 5.50
N GLU A 65 -5.62 15.70 5.12
CA GLU A 65 -6.05 17.11 5.10
C GLU A 65 -6.71 17.53 6.41
N SER A 66 -7.57 16.66 6.96
CA SER A 66 -8.18 16.92 8.26
C SER A 66 -8.60 15.64 8.95
N VAL A 67 -8.58 15.68 10.29
CA VAL A 67 -9.18 14.67 11.14
C VAL A 67 -10.32 15.33 11.91
N VAL A 68 -11.49 14.71 11.88
CA VAL A 68 -12.69 15.14 12.60
C VAL A 68 -13.16 14.01 13.50
N SER A 69 -13.41 14.29 14.77
CA SER A 69 -13.98 13.31 15.71
C SER A 69 -15.37 13.72 16.19
N GLU A 70 -16.27 12.79 16.48
CA GLU A 70 -17.57 13.13 17.09
C GLU A 70 -17.65 12.66 18.54
N VAL A 71 -18.09 13.57 19.43
CA VAL A 71 -18.35 13.30 20.85
C VAL A 71 -19.85 13.15 21.03
N GLU A 72 -20.29 11.93 21.35
CA GLU A 72 -21.69 11.62 21.56
C GLU A 72 -22.00 11.46 23.07
N SER A 73 -22.95 12.26 23.57
CA SER A 73 -23.56 12.19 24.90
C SER A 73 -22.69 11.59 26.02
N GLY A 74 -21.52 12.19 26.26
CA GLY A 74 -20.55 11.78 27.27
C GLY A 74 -19.15 12.30 26.93
N PRO A 75 -18.14 12.13 27.80
CA PRO A 75 -16.76 12.49 27.50
C PRO A 75 -16.07 11.36 26.70
N GLN A 76 -16.66 10.96 25.58
CA GLN A 76 -16.21 9.82 24.77
C GLN A 76 -16.33 10.10 23.26
N ILE A 77 -15.34 9.68 22.49
CA ILE A 77 -15.35 9.75 21.01
C ILE A 77 -15.71 8.36 20.45
N ASN A 78 -16.79 8.32 19.67
CA ASN A 78 -17.32 7.07 19.10
C ASN A 78 -16.96 6.87 17.62
N ALA A 79 -16.67 7.96 16.90
CA ALA A 79 -16.33 7.93 15.49
C ALA A 79 -15.25 8.97 15.17
N ILE A 80 -14.36 8.60 14.24
CA ILE A 80 -13.34 9.49 13.67
C ILE A 80 -13.49 9.45 12.16
N ALA A 81 -13.56 10.61 11.53
CA ALA A 81 -13.50 10.80 10.09
C ALA A 81 -12.14 11.42 9.73
N ILE A 82 -11.49 10.86 8.72
CA ILE A 82 -10.20 11.32 8.20
C ILE A 82 -10.40 11.67 6.75
N ASP A 83 -10.13 12.92 6.41
CA ASP A 83 -10.14 13.43 5.06
C ASP A 83 -8.73 13.27 4.47
N VAL A 84 -8.62 12.46 3.42
CA VAL A 84 -7.37 12.18 2.71
C VAL A 84 -7.43 12.68 1.27
N SER A 85 -6.33 13.22 0.78
CA SER A 85 -6.11 13.67 -0.58
C SER A 85 -4.86 13.02 -1.17
N LEU A 86 -4.66 13.16 -2.47
CA LEU A 86 -3.42 12.73 -3.13
C LEU A 86 -2.29 13.72 -2.86
N ALA A 87 -1.10 13.21 -2.50
CA ALA A 87 0.08 14.06 -2.44
C ALA A 87 0.46 14.55 -3.85
N PRO A 88 1.06 15.75 -3.99
CA PRO A 88 1.48 16.27 -5.28
C PRO A 88 2.41 15.30 -6.03
N GLY A 89 2.07 14.96 -7.27
CA GLY A 89 2.84 14.01 -8.09
C GLY A 89 2.50 12.54 -7.86
N SER A 90 1.47 12.24 -7.06
CA SER A 90 0.91 10.89 -6.95
C SER A 90 0.04 10.57 -8.16
N ASP A 91 0.12 9.33 -8.62
CA ASP A 91 -0.86 8.74 -9.53
C ASP A 91 -2.20 8.49 -8.82
N PRO A 92 -3.28 8.21 -9.56
CA PRO A 92 -4.56 7.84 -8.96
C PRO A 92 -4.44 6.65 -7.99
N ILE A 93 -5.06 6.75 -6.81
CA ILE A 93 -5.03 5.72 -5.76
C ILE A 93 -6.46 5.32 -5.41
N ASP A 94 -6.71 4.01 -5.38
CA ASP A 94 -7.93 3.43 -4.82
C ASP A 94 -7.74 3.19 -3.31
N ILE A 95 -8.54 3.88 -2.51
CA ILE A 95 -8.51 3.82 -1.04
C ILE A 95 -8.98 2.46 -0.51
N THR A 96 -9.78 1.71 -1.25
CA THR A 96 -10.24 0.37 -0.81
C THR A 96 -9.13 -0.67 -0.81
N SER A 97 -8.09 -0.44 -1.62
CA SER A 97 -6.89 -1.29 -1.67
C SER A 97 -5.80 -0.85 -0.68
N ALA A 98 -5.98 0.30 -0.03
CA ALA A 98 -5.12 0.75 1.06
C ALA A 98 -5.47 0.05 2.38
N THR A 99 -4.51 0.01 3.29
CA THR A 99 -4.70 -0.52 4.64
C THR A 99 -4.53 0.59 5.67
N LEU A 100 -5.28 0.48 6.76
CA LEU A 100 -5.21 1.41 7.88
C LEU A 100 -4.73 0.68 9.12
N GLU A 101 -3.62 1.11 9.68
CA GLU A 101 -3.15 0.67 10.98
C GLU A 101 -3.54 1.69 12.05
N TRP A 102 -4.14 1.19 13.12
CA TRP A 102 -4.45 1.94 14.31
C TRP A 102 -3.53 1.51 15.44
N ILE A 103 -2.89 2.48 16.10
CA ILE A 103 -2.02 2.27 17.25
C ILE A 103 -2.61 3.06 18.42
N GLY A 104 -3.23 2.35 19.37
CA GLY A 104 -3.77 2.92 20.60
C GLY A 104 -2.80 2.80 21.78
N SER A 105 -3.28 3.11 22.98
CA SER A 105 -2.47 3.15 24.21
C SER A 105 -1.89 1.79 24.66
N GLY A 106 -2.41 0.67 24.13
CA GLY A 106 -1.95 -0.67 24.52
C GLY A 106 -1.98 -1.73 23.41
N ASP A 107 -2.60 -1.48 22.26
CA ASP A 107 -2.74 -2.45 21.17
C ASP A 107 -2.63 -1.75 19.81
N SER A 108 -2.03 -2.44 18.83
CA SER A 108 -2.08 -2.05 17.42
C SER A 108 -2.84 -3.09 16.59
N LYS A 109 -3.62 -2.60 15.61
CA LYS A 109 -4.36 -3.44 14.66
C LYS A 109 -4.37 -2.82 13.27
N THR A 110 -4.19 -3.67 12.26
CA THR A 110 -4.36 -3.31 10.86
C THR A 110 -5.75 -3.71 10.38
N PHE A 111 -6.40 -2.80 9.67
CA PHE A 111 -7.73 -2.94 9.09
C PHE A 111 -7.65 -2.75 7.57
N SER A 112 -8.42 -3.56 6.84
CA SER A 112 -8.71 -3.30 5.44
C SER A 112 -9.78 -2.23 5.34
N ILE A 113 -9.70 -1.37 4.33
CA ILE A 113 -10.67 -0.31 4.11
C ILE A 113 -11.77 -0.81 3.16
N THR A 114 -13.01 -0.90 3.65
CA THR A 114 -14.15 -1.35 2.85
C THR A 114 -14.97 -0.17 2.35
N ALA A 115 -15.41 -0.18 1.09
CA ALA A 115 -16.36 0.81 0.59
C ALA A 115 -17.77 0.53 1.14
N ALA A 116 -18.32 1.46 1.90
CA ALA A 116 -19.67 1.37 2.45
C ALA A 116 -20.36 2.73 2.41
N ASP A 117 -21.70 2.72 2.40
CA ASP A 117 -22.46 3.95 2.58
C ASP A 117 -22.48 4.28 4.09
N PRO A 118 -21.83 5.39 4.53
CA PRO A 118 -21.78 5.74 5.95
C PRO A 118 -23.16 6.10 6.53
N SER A 119 -24.15 6.40 5.68
CA SER A 119 -25.53 6.72 6.06
C SER A 119 -26.38 5.48 6.37
N GLN A 120 -25.93 4.32 5.89
CA GLN A 120 -26.64 3.06 6.01
C GLN A 120 -26.10 2.24 7.18
N ASP A 121 -27.02 1.63 7.92
CA ASP A 121 -26.68 0.73 9.03
C ASP A 121 -25.98 -0.52 8.47
N SER A 122 -24.66 -0.47 8.47
CA SER A 122 -23.83 -1.54 7.94
C SER A 122 -23.72 -2.64 9.00
N SER A 123 -24.59 -3.64 8.86
CA SER A 123 -24.55 -4.89 9.63
C SER A 123 -23.32 -5.76 9.34
N SER A 124 -22.47 -5.36 8.38
CA SER A 124 -21.15 -5.96 8.14
C SER A 124 -20.08 -5.21 8.94
N LEU A 125 -19.40 -5.98 9.80
CA LEU A 125 -18.61 -5.60 10.96
C LEU A 125 -17.25 -4.93 10.67
N ASP A 126 -17.08 -4.23 9.55
CA ASP A 126 -15.79 -3.60 9.24
C ASP A 126 -15.68 -2.25 9.96
N PRO A 127 -14.72 -2.10 10.90
CA PRO A 127 -14.60 -0.89 11.72
C PRO A 127 -13.96 0.28 10.96
N VAL A 128 -13.46 0.06 9.75
CA VAL A 128 -12.85 1.08 8.89
C VAL A 128 -13.51 1.04 7.52
N ILE A 129 -14.19 2.13 7.17
CA ILE A 129 -14.93 2.24 5.91
C ILE A 129 -14.52 3.51 5.16
N VAL A 130 -14.63 3.49 3.85
CA VAL A 130 -14.56 4.69 2.99
C VAL A 130 -15.94 4.92 2.38
N ASP A 131 -16.29 6.19 2.18
CA ASP A 131 -17.52 6.55 1.49
C ASP A 131 -17.60 5.88 0.10
N ASN A 132 -18.66 5.10 -0.14
CA ASN A 132 -18.89 4.42 -1.41
C ASN A 132 -19.09 5.38 -2.60
N GLN A 133 -19.34 6.68 -2.35
CA GLN A 133 -19.41 7.69 -3.40
C GLN A 133 -18.02 8.14 -3.86
N LYS A 134 -16.98 7.96 -3.03
CA LYS A 134 -15.62 8.41 -3.34
C LYS A 134 -14.55 7.46 -2.79
N THR A 135 -14.35 6.36 -3.51
CA THR A 135 -13.36 5.31 -3.19
C THR A 135 -12.01 5.53 -3.88
N GLU A 136 -12.00 6.20 -5.03
CA GLU A 136 -10.80 6.47 -5.82
C GLU A 136 -10.48 7.96 -5.84
N LEU A 137 -9.23 8.29 -5.58
CA LEU A 137 -8.67 9.63 -5.79
C LEU A 137 -7.95 9.66 -7.14
N THR A 138 -8.34 10.59 -8.00
CA THR A 138 -7.80 10.74 -9.36
C THR A 138 -7.04 12.04 -9.57
N SER A 139 -7.21 13.01 -8.66
CA SER A 139 -6.57 14.32 -8.71
C SER A 139 -6.29 14.86 -7.30
N THR A 140 -5.28 15.71 -7.18
CA THR A 140 -4.88 16.36 -5.92
C THR A 140 -5.92 17.31 -5.34
N GLY A 141 -6.94 17.68 -6.12
CA GLY A 141 -8.08 18.47 -5.65
C GLY A 141 -9.23 17.64 -5.10
N GLU A 142 -9.13 16.32 -5.14
CA GLU A 142 -10.15 15.41 -4.61
C GLU A 142 -9.81 15.00 -3.18
N THR A 143 -10.85 14.78 -2.39
CA THR A 143 -10.73 14.32 -1.01
C THR A 143 -11.67 13.14 -0.82
N ALA A 144 -11.16 12.08 -0.21
CA ALA A 144 -11.93 10.92 0.20
C ALA A 144 -11.99 10.92 1.72
N ARG A 145 -13.14 10.54 2.27
CA ARG A 145 -13.34 10.48 3.71
C ARG A 145 -13.35 9.03 4.17
N ILE A 146 -12.45 8.70 5.08
CA ILE A 146 -12.35 7.42 5.76
C ILE A 146 -12.99 7.57 7.14
N TYR A 147 -13.88 6.65 7.50
CA TYR A 147 -14.52 6.60 8.80
C TYR A 147 -14.02 5.41 9.59
N ILE A 148 -13.63 5.69 10.84
CA ILE A 148 -13.27 4.70 11.84
C ILE A 148 -14.41 4.67 12.86
N LEU A 149 -14.99 3.49 13.01
CA LEU A 149 -16.23 3.26 13.73
C LEU A 149 -15.98 2.34 14.94
N SER A 150 -16.60 2.68 16.07
CA SER A 150 -16.68 1.76 17.19
C SER A 150 -17.52 0.53 16.79
N GLY A 151 -17.07 -0.68 17.13
CA GLY A 151 -17.58 -1.95 16.59
C GLY A 151 -19.03 -2.34 16.94
N THR A 152 -19.88 -1.40 17.38
CA THR A 152 -21.31 -1.61 17.61
C THR A 152 -22.09 -0.55 16.82
N GLN A 153 -22.74 -0.97 15.72
CA GLN A 153 -23.70 -0.20 14.90
C GLN A 153 -23.45 1.32 14.90
N SER A 154 -22.28 1.72 14.42
CA SER A 154 -21.96 3.14 14.30
C SER A 154 -22.32 3.57 12.88
N LYS A 155 -23.27 4.48 12.75
CA LYS A 155 -23.49 5.22 11.50
C LYS A 155 -22.44 6.30 11.41
N ALA A 156 -21.80 6.44 10.26
CA ALA A 156 -20.91 7.56 9.95
C ALA A 156 -21.70 8.72 9.32
N LEU A 157 -22.93 8.98 9.80
CA LEU A 157 -23.78 10.01 9.24
C LEU A 157 -23.66 11.30 10.05
N ASP A 158 -22.73 12.14 9.64
CA ASP A 158 -22.74 13.60 9.73
C ASP A 158 -24.08 14.19 10.25
N LEU A 159 -24.08 14.73 11.48
CA LEU A 159 -25.08 15.57 12.15
C LEU A 159 -26.38 14.92 12.72
N GLY A 160 -26.25 14.13 13.78
CA GLY A 160 -27.28 14.09 14.84
C GLY A 160 -28.30 12.94 14.84
N THR A 161 -27.87 11.69 14.71
CA THR A 161 -28.70 10.56 15.16
C THR A 161 -27.91 9.47 15.88
N ASN A 162 -28.34 9.23 17.12
CA ASN A 162 -27.90 8.25 18.13
C ASN A 162 -27.18 6.99 17.59
N ALA A 163 -25.91 6.80 17.93
CA ALA A 163 -25.30 5.48 18.01
C ALA A 163 -25.84 4.79 19.27
N GLY A 164 -26.34 3.57 19.11
CA GLY A 164 -26.85 2.79 20.24
C GLY A 164 -25.69 2.37 21.14
N SER A 165 -25.69 2.85 22.39
CA SER A 165 -24.76 2.41 23.44
C SER A 165 -25.00 0.93 23.79
N GLY A 166 -24.29 0.03 23.11
CA GLY A 166 -24.26 -1.40 23.43
C GLY A 166 -22.82 -1.86 23.60
N ALA A 167 -22.46 -2.35 24.78
CA ALA A 167 -21.19 -3.04 24.99
C ALA A 167 -21.25 -4.41 24.29
N GLY A 168 -20.75 -4.49 23.06
CA GLY A 168 -20.68 -5.72 22.26
C GLY A 168 -19.24 -6.17 22.01
N THR A 169 -18.95 -7.44 22.28
CA THR A 169 -17.70 -8.13 21.92
C THR A 169 -17.65 -8.37 20.40
N GLY A 170 -17.19 -7.38 19.64
CA GLY A 170 -17.01 -7.44 18.19
C GLY A 170 -15.63 -6.93 17.77
N SER A 171 -15.25 -7.18 16.51
CA SER A 171 -13.96 -6.84 15.89
C SER A 171 -13.79 -5.32 15.68
N GLY A 172 -14.05 -4.51 16.71
CA GLY A 172 -13.81 -3.07 16.71
C GLY A 172 -12.31 -2.75 16.86
N VAL A 173 -11.98 -1.50 16.54
CA VAL A 173 -10.67 -0.92 16.86
C VAL A 173 -10.48 -0.97 18.38
N SER A 174 -9.36 -1.55 18.82
CA SER A 174 -9.00 -1.58 20.24
C SER A 174 -8.85 -0.14 20.75
N ASP A 175 -9.26 0.12 21.99
CA ASP A 175 -9.23 1.45 22.64
C ASP A 175 -10.39 2.41 22.27
N PHE A 176 -11.37 1.99 21.46
CA PHE A 176 -12.63 2.73 21.29
C PHE A 176 -13.70 2.33 22.31
N PRO A 177 -14.49 3.29 22.85
CA PRO A 177 -14.46 4.74 22.57
C PRO A 177 -13.36 5.48 23.34
N LEU A 178 -12.72 6.45 22.70
CA LEU A 178 -11.61 7.21 23.29
C LEU A 178 -12.13 8.21 24.34
N THR A 179 -11.50 8.24 25.52
CA THR A 179 -11.81 9.21 26.59
C THR A 179 -10.87 10.42 26.55
N GLY A 180 -11.24 11.49 27.29
CA GLY A 180 -10.41 12.68 27.39
C GLY A 180 -8.97 12.38 27.83
N GLY A 181 -7.99 12.92 27.10
CA GLY A 181 -6.56 12.70 27.33
C GLY A 181 -5.95 11.51 26.59
N ALA A 182 -6.74 10.73 25.83
CA ALA A 182 -6.24 9.64 25.00
C ALA A 182 -5.53 10.16 23.73
N GLU A 183 -4.57 9.38 23.25
CA GLU A 183 -3.81 9.62 22.03
C GLU A 183 -3.80 8.33 21.21
N ALA A 184 -3.95 8.46 19.89
CA ALA A 184 -3.86 7.37 18.96
C ALA A 184 -3.17 7.79 17.67
N ASP A 185 -2.32 6.90 17.15
CA ASP A 185 -1.66 7.08 15.88
C ASP A 185 -2.34 6.24 14.80
N ILE A 186 -2.48 6.83 13.63
CA ILE A 186 -3.12 6.24 12.47
C ILE A 186 -2.11 6.24 11.34
N THR A 187 -1.82 5.07 10.80
CA THR A 187 -0.94 4.92 9.63
C THR A 187 -1.75 4.36 8.47
N ILE A 188 -1.87 5.12 7.39
CA ILE A 188 -2.50 4.68 6.14
C ILE A 188 -1.39 4.26 5.20
N THR A 189 -1.44 3.03 4.70
CA THR A 189 -0.52 2.50 3.70
C THR A 189 -1.22 2.39 2.37
N SER A 190 -0.75 3.14 1.37
CA SER A 190 -1.24 3.05 0.00
C SER A 190 -0.86 1.70 -0.64
N PRO A 191 -1.51 1.31 -1.75
CA PRO A 191 -1.23 0.04 -2.43
C PRO A 191 0.21 -0.05 -2.98
N SER A 192 0.81 1.09 -3.30
CA SER A 192 2.21 1.21 -3.72
C SER A 192 3.21 1.21 -2.55
N GLY A 193 2.73 1.12 -1.31
CA GLY A 193 3.57 1.08 -0.11
C GLY A 193 3.97 2.44 0.45
N GLY A 194 3.39 3.53 -0.06
CA GLY A 194 3.53 4.87 0.52
C GLY A 194 2.78 4.95 1.85
N GLN A 195 3.42 5.46 2.90
CA GLN A 195 2.83 5.54 4.25
C GLN A 195 2.55 6.99 4.63
N THR A 196 1.38 7.23 5.21
CA THR A 196 0.97 8.53 5.73
C THR A 196 0.49 8.34 7.16
N THR A 197 1.03 9.11 8.08
CA THR A 197 0.65 9.05 9.49
C THR A 197 -0.17 10.28 9.90
N ALA A 198 -1.14 10.07 10.79
CA ALA A 198 -1.87 11.11 11.47
C ALA A 198 -2.04 10.73 12.94
N THR A 199 -1.82 11.71 13.82
CA THR A 199 -2.02 11.53 15.26
C THR A 199 -3.33 12.19 15.65
N VAL A 200 -4.17 11.46 16.37
CA VAL A 200 -5.40 11.99 16.96
C VAL A 200 -5.19 12.12 18.45
N ARG A 201 -5.35 13.34 18.95
CA ARG A 201 -5.23 13.64 20.37
C ARG A 201 -6.55 14.18 20.91
N VAL A 202 -7.07 13.52 21.93
CA VAL A 202 -8.32 13.86 22.58
C VAL A 202 -8.04 14.83 23.75
N PRO A 203 -8.64 16.04 23.78
CA PRO A 203 -8.52 16.96 24.91
C PRO A 203 -9.00 16.36 26.23
N ASP A 204 -8.43 16.80 27.36
CA ASP A 204 -8.81 16.33 28.71
C ASP A 204 -10.26 16.67 29.10
N VAL A 205 -10.85 17.68 28.44
CA VAL A 205 -12.25 18.08 28.60
C VAL A 205 -12.97 17.96 27.27
N LEU A 206 -14.04 17.16 27.25
CA LEU A 206 -14.88 16.98 26.07
C LEU A 206 -16.21 17.68 26.30
N VAL A 207 -16.52 18.65 25.43
CA VAL A 207 -17.81 19.35 25.39
C VAL A 207 -18.64 18.72 24.28
N SER A 208 -19.91 18.43 24.57
CA SER A 208 -20.83 17.84 23.58
C SER A 208 -20.90 18.72 22.32
N GLY A 209 -20.59 18.12 21.16
CA GLY A 209 -20.60 18.80 19.87
C GLY A 209 -19.27 19.45 19.42
N GLU A 210 -18.24 19.47 20.26
CA GLU A 210 -16.88 19.85 19.83
C GLU A 210 -16.04 18.61 19.52
N GLY A 211 -15.96 18.31 18.24
CA GLY A 211 -14.96 17.40 17.69
C GLY A 211 -13.58 18.02 17.65
N VAL A 212 -12.53 17.20 17.82
CA VAL A 212 -11.16 17.62 17.50
C VAL A 212 -11.10 17.86 15.99
N ARG A 213 -10.64 19.04 15.61
CA ARG A 213 -10.28 19.38 14.22
C ARG A 213 -8.80 19.72 14.23
N LEU A 214 -8.00 18.90 13.55
CA LEU A 214 -6.60 19.18 13.26
C LEU A 214 -6.47 19.86 11.91
#